data_AF-A0A9W9RDL2-F1
#
_entry.id   AF-A0A9W9RDL2-F1
#
_cell.length_a   1.000
_cell.length_b   1.000
_cell.length_c   1.000
_cell.angle_alpha   90.00
_cell.angle_beta   90.00
_cell.angle_gamma   90.00
#
_symmetry.space_group_name_H-M   'P 1'
#
loop_
_entity.id
_entity.type
_entity.pdbx_description
1 polymer ?
#
loop_
_entity_poly.entity_id
_entity_poly.type
_entity_poly.pdbx_seq_one_letter_code
_entity_poly.pdbx_strand_id
1 'polypeptide(L)'
;MAAIKPTRSNYPSSKRKLMRQKQCRRKTSLMKKACEYSKMCDADVCVGIRFRETGQVHILSADASGFWAFLTSQLGSYYPTPRLITDRDLETKEGTTVTTA
;
A
#
# COMPACT_ATOMS: atom_id res chain seq x y z
N MET A 1 -7.61 -52.15 -3.79
CA MET A 1 -6.77 -51.19 -3.04
C MET A 1 -6.66 -49.91 -3.86
N ALA A 2 -7.23 -48.80 -3.39
CA ALA A 2 -7.18 -47.53 -4.12
C ALA A 2 -5.87 -46.80 -3.82
N ALA A 3 -5.12 -46.46 -4.86
CA ALA A 3 -3.85 -45.73 -4.74
C ALA A 3 -4.12 -44.26 -4.32
N ILE A 4 -3.59 -43.88 -3.16
CA ILE A 4 -3.57 -42.49 -2.70
C ILE A 4 -2.60 -41.72 -3.60
N LYS A 5 -3.12 -40.89 -4.50
CA LYS A 5 -2.31 -39.97 -5.30
C LYS A 5 -1.74 -38.90 -4.37
N PRO A 6 -0.43 -38.64 -4.34
CA PRO A 6 0.13 -37.59 -3.51
C PRO A 6 -0.37 -36.23 -4.01
N THR A 7 -1.06 -35.50 -3.13
CA THR A 7 -1.44 -34.11 -3.32
C THR A 7 -0.16 -33.30 -3.49
N ARG A 8 0.13 -32.84 -4.71
CA ARG A 8 1.22 -31.89 -5.00
C ARG A 8 1.01 -30.64 -4.12
N SER A 9 1.70 -30.58 -3.00
CA SER A 9 1.61 -29.44 -2.08
C SER A 9 2.23 -28.21 -2.76
N ASN A 10 1.40 -27.20 -2.95
CA ASN A 10 1.68 -26.00 -3.74
C ASN A 10 2.53 -24.96 -2.95
N TYR A 11 3.67 -25.42 -2.40
CA TYR A 11 4.55 -24.68 -1.48
C TYR A 11 5.12 -23.34 -1.99
N PRO A 12 5.49 -23.13 -3.28
CA PRO A 12 6.04 -21.85 -3.72
C PRO A 12 4.98 -20.75 -3.88
N SER A 13 3.70 -21.11 -4.02
CA SER A 13 2.61 -20.13 -4.17
C SER A 13 2.23 -19.49 -2.83
N SER A 14 2.33 -20.23 -1.72
CA SER A 14 1.98 -19.76 -0.38
C SER A 14 3.01 -18.75 0.15
N LYS A 15 4.32 -18.99 -0.08
CA LYS A 15 5.39 -18.05 0.30
C LYS A 15 5.25 -16.70 -0.41
N ARG A 16 4.97 -16.69 -1.72
CA ARG A 16 4.72 -15.45 -2.49
C ARG A 16 3.50 -14.69 -1.96
N LYS A 17 2.39 -15.39 -1.69
CA LYS A 17 1.20 -14.79 -1.07
C LYS A 17 1.50 -14.18 0.30
N LEU A 18 2.24 -14.89 1.16
CA LEU A 18 2.63 -14.40 2.48
C LEU A 18 3.52 -13.14 2.40
N MET A 19 4.49 -13.15 1.48
CA MET A 19 5.37 -11.99 1.26
C MET A 19 4.57 -10.78 0.74
N ARG A 20 3.66 -10.98 -0.21
CA ARG A 20 2.77 -9.92 -0.70
C ARG A 20 1.88 -9.37 0.42
N GLN A 21 1.34 -10.23 1.28
CA GLN A 21 0.55 -9.79 2.43
C GLN A 21 1.39 -8.96 3.40
N LYS A 22 2.62 -9.40 3.72
CA LYS A 22 3.55 -8.64 4.57
C LYS A 22 3.92 -7.30 3.96
N GLN A 23 4.15 -7.25 2.65
CA GLN A 23 4.43 -6.03 1.90
C GLN A 23 3.24 -5.06 1.95
N CYS A 24 2.01 -5.53 1.72
CA CYS A 24 0.80 -4.72 1.81
C CYS A 24 0.61 -4.12 3.22
N ARG A 25 0.83 -4.92 4.28
CA ARG A 25 0.76 -4.43 5.66
C ARG A 25 1.79 -3.34 5.92
N ARG A 26 3.07 -3.59 5.58
CA ARG A 26 4.15 -2.61 5.78
C ARG A 26 3.94 -1.32 4.99
N LYS A 27 3.47 -1.41 3.74
CA LYS A 27 3.10 -0.24 2.93
C LYS A 27 2.06 0.62 3.64
N THR A 28 1.01 -0.03 4.14
CA THR A 28 -0.11 0.65 4.81
C THR A 28 0.36 1.29 6.13
N SER A 29 1.12 0.57 6.96
CA SER A 29 1.65 1.12 8.21
C SER A 29 2.62 2.28 7.98
N LEU A 30 3.46 2.23 6.94
CA LEU A 30 4.37 3.33 6.60
C LEU A 30 3.59 4.59 6.22
N MET A 31 2.56 4.44 5.37
CA MET A 31 1.70 5.56 4.96
C MET A 31 0.94 6.16 6.15
N LYS A 32 0.40 5.33 7.04
CA LYS A 32 -0.25 5.81 8.28
C LYS A 32 0.70 6.64 9.14
N LYS A 33 1.90 6.11 9.43
CA LYS A 33 2.90 6.83 10.23
C LYS A 33 3.35 8.15 9.61
N ALA A 34 3.44 8.21 8.29
CA ALA A 34 3.78 9.45 7.59
C ALA A 34 2.68 10.52 7.75
N CYS A 35 1.40 10.13 7.63
CA CYS A 35 0.25 11.00 7.89
C CYS A 35 0.19 11.43 9.37
N GLU A 36 0.38 10.50 10.31
CA GLU A 36 0.45 10.80 11.75
C GLU A 36 1.55 11.81 12.07
N TYR A 37 2.75 11.62 11.52
CA TYR A 37 3.88 12.53 11.73
C TYR A 37 3.61 13.92 11.17
N SER A 38 3.04 14.01 9.96
CA SER A 38 2.62 15.29 9.38
C SER A 38 1.70 16.06 10.33
N LYS A 39 0.68 15.40 10.88
CA LYS A 39 -0.27 15.99 11.83
C LYS A 39 0.35 16.35 13.17
N MET A 40 1.23 15.49 13.71
CA MET A 40 1.85 15.69 15.03
C MET A 40 2.92 16.80 15.02
N CYS A 41 3.61 16.98 13.90
CA CYS A 41 4.76 17.87 13.81
C CYS A 41 4.55 19.06 12.89
N ASP A 42 3.32 19.27 12.39
CA ASP A 42 2.97 20.31 11.41
C ASP A 42 3.96 20.34 10.23
N ALA A 43 4.18 19.16 9.65
CA ALA A 43 5.19 18.94 8.62
C ALA A 43 4.54 18.49 7.31
N ASP A 44 4.97 19.07 6.20
CA ASP A 44 4.57 18.61 4.86
C ASP A 44 5.35 17.35 4.48
N VAL A 45 4.67 16.20 4.43
CA VAL A 45 5.27 14.89 4.19
C VAL A 45 4.75 14.29 2.88
N CYS A 46 5.67 13.78 2.05
CA CYS A 46 5.34 12.98 0.88
C CYS A 46 6.05 11.63 0.93
N VAL A 47 5.34 10.55 0.57
CA VAL A 47 5.89 9.19 0.50
C VAL A 47 5.60 8.57 -0.87
N GLY A 48 6.66 8.37 -1.67
CA GLY A 48 6.62 7.64 -2.93
C GLY A 48 7.14 6.21 -2.79
N ILE A 49 6.36 5.21 -3.24
CA ILE A 49 6.73 3.79 -3.22
C ILE A 49 6.59 3.20 -4.61
N ARG A 50 7.71 2.83 -5.23
CA ARG A 50 7.73 2.05 -6.48
C ARG A 50 7.93 0.57 -6.21
N PHE A 51 6.94 -0.25 -6.55
CA PHE A 51 7.11 -1.69 -6.56
C PHE A 51 7.90 -2.11 -7.79
N ARG A 52 9.15 -2.53 -7.59
CA ARG A 52 10.06 -2.92 -8.70
C ARG A 52 9.51 -4.08 -9.53
N GLU A 53 8.79 -5.00 -8.91
CA GLU A 53 8.19 -6.16 -9.58
C GLU A 53 7.09 -5.76 -10.57
N THR A 54 6.26 -4.77 -10.24
CA THR A 54 5.11 -4.38 -11.06
C THR A 54 5.28 -3.04 -11.75
N GLY A 55 6.36 -2.30 -11.46
CA GLY A 55 6.53 -0.90 -11.82
C GLY A 55 5.58 0.07 -11.09
N GLN A 56 4.55 -0.43 -10.38
CA GLN A 56 3.49 0.38 -9.81
C GLN A 56 4.03 1.35 -8.75
N VAL A 57 3.77 2.63 -8.97
CA VAL A 57 4.04 3.69 -8.00
C VAL A 57 2.80 3.96 -7.15
N HIS A 58 2.99 4.14 -5.86
CA HIS A 58 2.01 4.67 -4.92
C HIS A 58 2.57 5.94 -4.30
N ILE A 59 1.77 6.98 -4.19
CA ILE A 59 2.16 8.27 -3.65
C ILE A 59 1.18 8.62 -2.55
N LEU A 60 1.68 8.90 -1.34
CA LEU A 60 0.92 9.59 -0.29
C LEU A 60 1.41 11.03 -0.26
N SER A 61 0.47 11.97 -0.29
CA SER A 61 0.74 13.39 -0.04
C SER A 61 -0.01 13.75 1.24
N ALA A 62 0.73 13.91 2.33
CA ALA A 62 0.25 14.33 3.64
C ALA A 62 0.86 15.71 3.91
N ASP A 63 0.41 16.67 3.12
CA ASP A 63 0.85 18.06 3.10
C ASP A 63 -0.37 18.97 3.07
N ALA A 64 -0.55 19.77 4.11
CA ALA A 64 -1.64 20.74 4.16
C ALA A 64 -1.39 21.92 3.22
N SER A 65 -0.12 22.22 2.94
CA SER A 65 0.29 23.35 2.08
C SER A 65 0.24 23.03 0.58
N GLY A 66 0.16 21.76 0.19
CA GLY A 66 0.30 21.33 -1.19
C GLY A 66 1.72 21.46 -1.74
N PHE A 67 2.73 21.66 -0.89
CA PHE A 67 4.14 21.83 -1.29
C PHE A 67 4.64 20.70 -2.20
N TRP A 68 4.15 19.47 -2.02
CA TRP A 68 4.58 18.30 -2.80
C TRP A 68 3.74 18.04 -4.06
N ALA A 69 2.77 18.91 -4.40
CA ALA A 69 1.89 18.75 -5.56
C ALA A 69 2.64 18.72 -6.91
N PHE A 70 3.87 19.23 -6.98
CA PHE A 70 4.67 19.12 -8.20
C PHE A 70 5.12 17.67 -8.47
N LEU A 71 5.29 16.83 -7.43
CA LEU A 71 5.73 15.44 -7.59
C LEU A 71 4.68 14.60 -8.31
N THR A 72 3.39 14.80 -8.00
CA THR A 72 2.30 14.12 -8.71
C THR A 72 2.25 14.54 -10.17
N SER A 73 2.52 15.82 -10.46
CA SER A 73 2.61 16.34 -11.83
C SER A 73 3.77 15.73 -12.62
N GLN A 74 4.97 15.65 -12.02
CA GLN A 74 6.15 15.02 -12.64
C GLN A 74 5.93 13.54 -12.95
N LEU A 75 5.14 12.85 -12.13
CA LEU A 75 4.82 11.44 -12.32
C LEU A 75 3.57 11.20 -13.18
N GLY A 76 2.87 12.25 -13.64
CA GLY A 76 1.65 12.14 -14.41
C GLY A 76 1.81 11.36 -15.73
N SER A 77 3.01 11.37 -16.32
CA SER A 77 3.35 10.63 -17.54
C SER A 77 3.93 9.22 -17.27
N TYR A 78 4.09 8.82 -16.01
CA TYR A 78 4.71 7.54 -15.67
C TYR A 78 3.77 6.35 -15.93
N TYR A 79 4.33 5.24 -16.42
CA TYR A 79 3.60 3.99 -16.64
C TYR A 79 4.14 2.84 -15.77
N PRO A 80 3.27 2.05 -15.10
CA PRO A 80 1.81 2.18 -15.03
C PRO A 80 1.39 3.38 -14.16
N THR A 81 0.16 3.87 -14.38
CA THR A 81 -0.38 5.08 -13.75
C THR A 81 -0.17 5.05 -12.22
N PRO A 82 0.54 6.03 -11.66
CA PRO A 82 0.75 6.13 -10.21
C PRO A 82 -0.58 6.19 -9.46
N ARG A 83 -0.64 5.51 -8.31
CA ARG A 83 -1.80 5.55 -7.42
C ARG A 83 -1.58 6.59 -6.35
N LEU A 84 -2.36 7.67 -6.39
CA LEU A 84 -2.43 8.63 -5.30
C LEU A 84 -3.22 8.01 -4.14
N ILE A 85 -2.73 8.24 -2.94
CA ILE A 85 -3.34 7.83 -1.68
C ILE A 85 -3.50 9.10 -0.88
N THR A 86 -4.74 9.39 -0.53
CA THR A 86 -5.12 10.51 0.33
C THR A 86 -5.34 10.01 1.74
N ASP A 87 -5.42 10.93 2.70
CA ASP A 87 -5.72 10.59 4.10
C ASP A 87 -7.03 9.78 4.23
N ARG A 88 -8.04 10.09 3.41
CA ARG A 88 -9.32 9.36 3.40
C ARG A 88 -9.18 7.89 3.01
N ASP A 89 -8.24 7.58 2.12
CA ASP A 89 -7.95 6.20 1.71
C ASP A 89 -7.30 5.38 2.84
N LEU A 90 -6.67 6.05 3.81
CA LEU A 90 -6.08 5.43 4.99
C LEU A 90 -7.13 5.13 6.06
N GLU A 91 -8.13 6.01 6.22
CA GLU A 91 -9.24 5.89 7.17
C GLU A 91 -10.25 4.81 6.75
N THR A 92 -10.57 4.70 5.46
CA THR A 92 -11.57 3.75 4.94
C THR A 92 -11.26 2.27 5.25
N LYS A 93 -10.00 1.94 5.55
CA LYS A 93 -9.61 0.56 5.92
C LYS A 93 -9.84 0.20 7.38
N GLU A 94 -10.33 1.13 8.21
CA GLU A 94 -10.64 0.87 9.62
C GLU A 94 -12.11 0.48 9.87
N GLY A 95 -12.98 0.57 8.85
CA GLY A 95 -14.43 0.34 8.99
C GLY A 95 -14.96 -1.05 8.62
N THR A 96 -14.13 -2.08 8.41
CA THR A 96 -14.62 -3.44 8.11
C THR A 96 -14.17 -4.44 9.16
N THR A 97 -14.55 -4.19 10.41
CA THR A 97 -14.78 -5.23 11.40
C THR A 97 -16.05 -4.88 12.15
N VAL A 98 -16.91 -5.88 12.33
CA VAL A 98 -18.16 -5.94 13.11
C VAL A 98 -19.45 -5.47 12.43
N THR A 99 -20.21 -6.42 11.89
CA THR A 99 -21.59 -6.73 12.34
C THR A 99 -21.97 -8.12 11.81
N THR A 100 -21.92 -9.12 12.68
CA THR A 100 -22.75 -10.33 12.59
C THR A 100 -23.44 -10.41 13.95
N ALA A 101 -24.74 -10.15 13.94
CA ALA A 101 -25.65 -10.49 15.02
C ALA A 101 -26.20 -11.89 14.75
#